data_AF-A0A2E6DCJ5-F1
#
_entry.id   AF-A0A2E6DCJ5-F1
#
_cell.length_a   1.000
_cell.length_b   1.000
_cell.length_c   1.000
_cell.angle_alpha   90.00
_cell.angle_beta   90.00
_cell.angle_gamma   90.00
#
_symmetry.space_group_name_H-M   'P 1'
#
loop_
_entity.id
_entity.type
_entity.pdbx_description
1 polymer ?
#
loop_
_entity_poly.entity_id
_entity_poly.type
_entity_poly.pdbx_seq_one_letter_code
_entity_poly.pdbx_strand_id
1 'polypeptide(L)'
;MATLKKILFGQSAGESLTSLIEELQKKYNPKKGRRFNHANITYEISRPGVVDENIQFEISSKIPQDELKGGHDMKSYFKEIKKLVTKLKHKPVSVEMENIVWDSKRDSEKERDYVKLLYSYPLDALYNDKEVSAKVDKMNQGDSKESPERVKGSLTPQGGVVLQLVKETIQNIARENIEQLINANKQVKAEMGI
;
A
#
# COMPACT_ATOMS: atom_id res chain seq x y z
N MET A 1 -9.60 11.87 -20.06
CA MET A 1 -8.35 11.40 -20.71
C MET A 1 -7.24 11.45 -19.67
N ALA A 2 -6.43 10.40 -19.52
CA ALA A 2 -5.31 10.43 -18.58
C ALA A 2 -4.19 11.34 -19.12
N THR A 3 -3.67 12.25 -18.29
CA THR A 3 -2.53 13.10 -18.66
C THR A 3 -1.23 12.30 -18.63
N LEU A 4 -0.18 12.77 -19.33
CA LEU A 4 1.13 12.12 -19.29
C LEU A 4 1.66 11.96 -17.86
N LYS A 5 1.47 12.98 -17.01
CA LYS A 5 1.82 12.93 -15.58
C LYS A 5 1.13 11.76 -14.87
N LYS A 6 -0.18 11.61 -15.05
CA LYS A 6 -0.96 10.50 -14.44
C LYS A 6 -0.46 9.14 -14.89
N ILE A 7 -0.17 8.99 -16.19
CA ILE A 7 0.33 7.73 -16.76
C ILE A 7 1.68 7.37 -16.14
N LEU A 8 2.64 8.31 -16.14
CA LEU A 8 3.99 8.06 -15.64
C LEU A 8 3.99 7.81 -14.13
N PHE A 9 3.25 8.61 -13.35
CA PHE A 9 3.19 8.44 -11.90
C PHE A 9 2.49 7.13 -11.52
N GLY A 10 1.43 6.77 -12.23
CA GLY A 10 0.75 5.48 -12.05
C GLY A 10 1.67 4.28 -12.37
N GLN A 11 2.49 4.38 -13.43
CA GLN A 11 3.50 3.36 -13.74
C GLN A 11 4.57 3.25 -12.66
N SER A 12 5.16 4.36 -12.22
CA SER A 12 6.16 4.37 -11.15
C SER A 12 5.62 3.82 -9.83
N ALA A 13 4.38 4.14 -9.47
CA ALA A 13 3.72 3.54 -8.31
C ALA A 13 3.43 2.04 -8.52
N GLY A 14 3.06 1.63 -9.73
CA GLY A 14 2.82 0.22 -10.06
C GLY A 14 4.07 -0.63 -9.88
N GLU A 15 5.22 -0.11 -10.33
CA GLU A 15 6.52 -0.74 -10.11
C GLU A 15 6.88 -0.79 -8.62
N SER A 16 6.76 0.32 -7.89
CA SER A 16 7.13 0.39 -6.48
C SER A 16 6.34 -0.58 -5.62
N LEU A 17 5.01 -0.64 -5.80
CA LEU A 17 4.17 -1.59 -5.07
C LEU A 17 4.42 -3.04 -5.50
N THR A 18 4.94 -3.28 -6.71
CA THR A 18 5.35 -4.62 -7.15
C THR A 18 6.65 -5.04 -6.47
N SER A 19 7.65 -4.17 -6.41
CA SER A 19 8.87 -4.43 -5.66
C SER A 19 8.61 -4.65 -4.16
N LEU A 20 7.71 -3.86 -3.55
CA LEU A 20 7.34 -4.03 -2.14
C LEU A 20 6.67 -5.39 -1.88
N ILE A 21 5.72 -5.81 -2.73
CA ILE A 21 5.05 -7.10 -2.49
C ILE A 21 6.01 -8.28 -2.63
N GLU A 22 6.97 -8.21 -3.56
CA GLU A 22 8.02 -9.22 -3.69
C GLU A 22 8.93 -9.27 -2.46
N GLU A 23 9.30 -8.11 -1.89
CA GLU A 23 10.05 -8.03 -0.63
C GLU A 23 9.28 -8.69 0.53
N LEU A 24 8.00 -8.35 0.69
CA LEU A 24 7.15 -8.90 1.75
C LEU A 24 6.90 -10.39 1.58
N GLN A 25 6.74 -10.87 0.35
CA GLN A 25 6.60 -12.29 0.03
C GLN A 25 7.88 -13.10 0.30
N LYS A 26 9.06 -12.48 0.20
CA LYS A 26 10.35 -13.09 0.59
C LYS A 26 10.55 -13.07 2.11
N LYS A 27 10.13 -11.98 2.78
CA LYS A 27 10.26 -11.79 4.23
C LYS A 27 9.29 -12.67 5.02
N TYR A 28 8.10 -12.90 4.48
CA TYR A 28 7.02 -13.66 5.10
C TYR A 28 6.64 -14.90 4.26
N ASN A 29 5.46 -15.46 4.47
CA ASN A 29 5.00 -16.63 3.73
C ASN A 29 4.27 -16.19 2.44
N PRO A 30 4.79 -16.49 1.23
CA PRO A 30 4.15 -16.05 -0.01
C PRO A 30 2.77 -16.70 -0.21
N LYS A 31 1.84 -15.96 -0.83
CA LYS A 31 0.51 -16.44 -1.24
C LYS A 31 0.24 -16.06 -2.70
N LYS A 32 -0.76 -16.69 -3.33
CA LYS A 32 -1.13 -16.43 -4.72
C LYS A 32 -1.44 -14.94 -4.94
N GLY A 33 -0.94 -14.39 -6.05
CA GLY A 33 -1.18 -13.01 -6.43
C GLY A 33 -0.36 -12.04 -5.59
N ARG A 34 -0.94 -10.88 -5.27
CA ARG A 34 -0.26 -9.81 -4.52
C ARG A 34 -0.42 -9.97 -3.00
N ARG A 35 -0.25 -11.19 -2.52
CA ARG A 35 -0.58 -11.60 -1.15
C ARG A 35 0.59 -12.25 -0.43
N PHE A 36 0.62 -12.09 0.88
CA PHE A 36 1.51 -12.84 1.77
C PHE A 36 0.77 -13.18 3.06
N ASN A 37 1.30 -14.12 3.84
CA ASN A 37 0.76 -14.52 5.13
C ASN A 37 1.82 -14.27 6.21
N HIS A 38 1.37 -13.68 7.32
CA HIS A 38 2.19 -13.46 8.50
C HIS A 38 1.31 -13.60 9.75
N ALA A 39 1.77 -14.37 10.74
CA ALA A 39 1.05 -14.63 11.99
C ALA A 39 -0.42 -15.08 11.75
N ASN A 40 -0.60 -16.07 10.86
CA ASN A 40 -1.90 -16.62 10.42
C ASN A 40 -2.85 -15.64 9.73
N ILE A 41 -2.44 -14.39 9.48
CA ILE A 41 -3.24 -13.41 8.76
C ILE A 41 -2.71 -13.27 7.34
N THR A 42 -3.62 -13.28 6.36
CA THR A 42 -3.28 -12.99 4.96
C THR A 42 -3.43 -11.50 4.69
N TYR A 43 -2.36 -10.91 4.16
CA TYR A 43 -2.30 -9.52 3.75
C TYR A 43 -2.25 -9.41 2.23
N GLU A 44 -2.79 -8.32 1.70
CA GLU A 44 -2.78 -7.99 0.27
C GLU A 44 -2.48 -6.50 0.07
N ILE A 45 -1.73 -6.19 -1.00
CA ILE A 45 -1.52 -4.83 -1.49
C ILE A 45 -2.02 -4.80 -2.93
N SER A 46 -3.03 -4.00 -3.23
CA SER A 46 -3.60 -3.93 -4.57
C SER A 46 -2.65 -3.27 -5.58
N ARG A 47 -3.05 -3.25 -6.85
CA ARG A 47 -2.37 -2.43 -7.87
C ARG A 47 -2.81 -0.97 -7.66
N PRO A 48 -1.93 0.01 -7.89
CA PRO A 48 -2.33 1.38 -7.76
C PRO A 48 -3.23 1.79 -8.94
N GLY A 49 -4.19 2.64 -8.66
CA GLY A 49 -4.96 3.41 -9.64
C GLY A 49 -4.60 4.89 -9.54
N VAL A 50 -4.90 5.64 -10.60
CA VAL A 50 -4.84 7.11 -10.55
C VAL A 50 -6.26 7.63 -10.73
N VAL A 51 -6.80 8.23 -9.66
CA VAL A 51 -8.15 8.79 -9.61
C VAL A 51 -8.00 10.28 -9.34
N ASP A 52 -8.58 11.10 -10.22
CA ASP A 52 -8.36 12.54 -10.24
C ASP A 52 -6.87 12.88 -10.22
N GLU A 53 -6.39 13.67 -9.25
CA GLU A 53 -4.97 13.99 -9.05
C GLU A 53 -4.35 13.21 -7.88
N ASN A 54 -4.75 11.94 -7.70
CA ASN A 54 -4.25 11.10 -6.62
C ASN A 54 -3.84 9.72 -7.11
N ILE A 55 -2.77 9.18 -6.52
CA ILE A 55 -2.49 7.74 -6.54
C ILE A 55 -3.31 7.10 -5.43
N GLN A 56 -4.10 6.09 -5.79
CA GLN A 56 -4.89 5.30 -4.86
C GLN A 56 -4.44 3.85 -4.88
N PHE A 57 -4.38 3.22 -3.71
CA PHE A 57 -4.18 1.78 -3.58
C PHE A 57 -4.79 1.30 -2.28
N GLU A 58 -4.98 -0.01 -2.21
CA GLU A 58 -5.65 -0.67 -1.10
C GLU A 58 -4.67 -1.61 -0.41
N ILE A 59 -4.74 -1.62 0.93
CA ILE A 59 -4.11 -2.63 1.75
C ILE A 59 -5.19 -3.34 2.53
N SER A 60 -5.17 -4.67 2.54
CA SER A 60 -6.15 -5.44 3.30
C SER A 60 -5.52 -6.56 4.11
N SER A 61 -6.18 -6.94 5.20
CA SER A 61 -5.85 -8.10 6.03
C SER A 61 -7.08 -8.96 6.30
N LYS A 62 -6.94 -10.28 6.17
CA LYS A 62 -8.00 -11.23 6.53
C LYS A 62 -8.22 -11.20 8.04
N ILE A 63 -9.47 -11.13 8.47
CA ILE A 63 -9.85 -11.30 9.87
C ILE A 63 -9.63 -12.77 10.26
N PRO A 64 -8.90 -13.07 11.34
CA PRO A 64 -8.57 -14.44 11.73
C PRO A 64 -9.76 -15.13 12.40
N GLN A 65 -10.81 -15.43 11.63
CA GLN A 65 -12.07 -16.01 12.11
C GLN A 65 -11.89 -17.29 12.93
N ASP A 66 -10.97 -18.17 12.51
CA ASP A 66 -10.69 -19.44 13.18
C ASP A 66 -10.10 -19.26 14.59
N GLU A 67 -9.53 -18.08 14.87
CA GLU A 67 -8.92 -17.73 16.15
C GLU A 67 -9.87 -16.94 17.05
N LEU A 68 -10.90 -16.30 16.48
CA LEU A 68 -11.94 -15.60 17.26
C LEU A 68 -12.72 -16.62 18.11
N LYS A 69 -12.54 -16.58 19.43
CA LYS A 69 -13.24 -17.43 20.41
C LYS A 69 -13.96 -16.55 21.45
N GLY A 70 -14.80 -17.16 22.27
CA GLY A 70 -15.30 -16.53 23.50
C GLY A 70 -16.21 -15.30 23.33
N GLY A 71 -17.03 -15.25 22.26
CA GLY A 71 -18.00 -14.17 22.04
C GLY A 71 -17.45 -12.95 21.27
N HIS A 72 -16.18 -12.98 20.87
CA HIS A 72 -15.64 -12.02 19.91
C HIS A 72 -16.12 -12.35 18.50
N ASP A 73 -16.68 -11.35 17.81
CA ASP A 73 -17.11 -11.46 16.42
C ASP A 73 -16.19 -10.64 15.49
N MET A 74 -16.30 -10.90 14.19
CA MET A 74 -15.55 -10.17 13.18
C MET A 74 -15.78 -8.66 13.24
N LYS A 75 -17.00 -8.23 13.59
CA LYS A 75 -17.37 -6.82 13.69
C LYS A 75 -16.60 -6.13 14.81
N SER A 76 -16.43 -6.79 15.94
CA SER A 76 -15.64 -6.30 17.07
C SER A 76 -14.16 -6.21 16.69
N TYR A 77 -13.61 -7.25 16.05
CA TYR A 77 -12.23 -7.24 15.56
C TYR A 77 -11.99 -6.08 14.59
N PHE A 78 -12.86 -5.94 13.59
CA PHE A 78 -12.84 -4.83 12.63
C PHE A 78 -12.93 -3.47 13.32
N LYS A 79 -13.81 -3.32 14.31
CA LYS A 79 -13.98 -2.05 15.04
C LYS A 79 -12.71 -1.64 15.77
N GLU A 80 -12.03 -2.58 16.44
CA GLU A 80 -10.76 -2.28 17.11
C GLU A 80 -9.65 -1.94 16.11
N ILE A 81 -9.53 -2.68 15.01
CA ILE A 81 -8.58 -2.33 13.94
C ILE A 81 -8.87 -0.93 13.39
N LYS A 82 -10.14 -0.63 13.08
CA LYS A 82 -10.59 0.67 12.59
C LYS A 82 -10.21 1.80 13.55
N LYS A 83 -10.36 1.61 14.86
CA LYS A 83 -9.95 2.62 15.87
C LYS A 83 -8.43 2.88 15.86
N LEU A 84 -7.61 1.86 15.62
CA LEU A 84 -6.16 2.01 15.57
C LEU A 84 -5.73 2.71 14.26
N VAL A 85 -6.20 2.22 13.11
CA VAL A 85 -5.74 2.72 11.80
C VAL A 85 -6.21 4.15 11.50
N THR A 86 -7.34 4.58 12.07
CA THR A 86 -7.83 5.96 11.93
C THR A 86 -7.06 6.99 12.78
N LYS A 87 -6.19 6.52 13.69
CA LYS A 87 -5.31 7.37 14.50
C LYS A 87 -3.89 7.50 13.93
N LEU A 88 -3.57 6.78 12.87
CA LEU A 88 -2.25 6.80 12.24
C LEU A 88 -1.94 8.18 11.64
N LYS A 89 -0.65 8.46 11.45
CA LYS A 89 -0.19 9.69 10.79
C LYS A 89 -0.70 9.74 9.34
N HIS A 90 -0.51 8.65 8.61
CA HIS A 90 -1.04 8.46 7.27
C HIS A 90 -2.34 7.69 7.35
N LYS A 91 -3.46 8.42 7.45
CA LYS A 91 -4.78 7.82 7.62
C LYS A 91 -5.30 7.29 6.27
N PRO A 92 -5.93 6.12 6.25
CA PRO A 92 -6.69 5.70 5.09
C PRO A 92 -7.90 6.62 4.89
N VAL A 93 -8.26 6.86 3.63
CA VAL A 93 -9.45 7.62 3.24
C VAL A 93 -10.73 6.85 3.54
N SER A 94 -10.70 5.52 3.38
CA SER A 94 -11.79 4.64 3.80
C SER A 94 -11.27 3.40 4.50
N VAL A 95 -12.08 2.92 5.46
CA VAL A 95 -11.85 1.69 6.22
C VAL A 95 -13.13 0.88 6.17
N GLU A 96 -13.07 -0.21 5.42
CA GLU A 96 -14.23 -1.01 5.08
C GLU A 96 -14.01 -2.47 5.46
N MET A 97 -15.11 -3.12 5.81
CA MET A 97 -15.15 -4.58 5.90
C MET A 97 -15.65 -5.06 4.54
N GLU A 98 -14.88 -5.85 3.81
CA GLU A 98 -15.20 -6.29 2.45
C GLU A 98 -14.93 -7.79 2.25
N ASN A 99 -15.70 -8.43 1.37
CA ASN A 99 -15.41 -9.77 0.85
C ASN A 99 -14.62 -9.63 -0.44
N ILE A 100 -13.42 -10.21 -0.50
CA ILE A 100 -12.66 -10.32 -1.77
C ILE A 100 -13.05 -11.65 -2.46
N VAL A 101 -14.34 -11.94 -2.55
CA VAL A 101 -14.86 -13.15 -3.21
C VAL A 101 -15.42 -12.76 -4.58
N TRP A 102 -14.61 -12.95 -5.62
CA TRP A 102 -15.07 -13.02 -7.02
C TRP A 102 -15.65 -14.41 -7.28
N ASP A 103 -16.82 -14.70 -6.74
CA ASP A 103 -17.54 -15.92 -7.12
C ASP A 103 -18.96 -15.50 -7.53
N SER A 104 -19.20 -15.53 -8.84
CA SER A 104 -20.44 -15.13 -9.51
C SER A 104 -21.60 -16.10 -9.26
N LYS A 105 -21.54 -16.88 -8.19
CA LYS A 105 -22.59 -17.82 -7.79
C LYS A 105 -22.84 -17.76 -6.29
N ARG A 106 -24.04 -17.25 -5.97
CA ARG A 106 -24.90 -17.50 -4.80
C ARG A 106 -25.06 -16.33 -3.83
N ASP A 107 -26.30 -15.83 -3.83
CA ASP A 107 -27.05 -15.24 -2.72
C ASP A 107 -26.92 -16.07 -1.42
N SER A 108 -25.82 -15.88 -0.74
CA SER A 108 -25.74 -16.07 0.71
C SER A 108 -24.98 -14.87 1.24
N GLU A 109 -25.54 -14.15 2.22
CA GLU A 109 -24.82 -13.13 2.98
C GLU A 109 -23.56 -13.77 3.59
N LYS A 110 -22.47 -13.80 2.83
CA LYS A 110 -21.16 -14.17 3.34
C LYS A 110 -20.72 -12.99 4.21
N GLU A 111 -20.56 -13.21 5.49
CA GLU A 111 -19.95 -12.21 6.36
C GLU A 111 -18.55 -11.86 5.82
N ARG A 112 -18.27 -10.56 5.79
CA ARG A 112 -17.14 -9.97 5.09
C ARG A 112 -15.84 -10.24 5.87
N ASP A 113 -14.89 -10.92 5.25
CA ASP A 113 -13.74 -11.51 5.95
C ASP A 113 -12.44 -10.68 5.93
N TYR A 114 -12.42 -9.51 5.29
CA TYR A 114 -11.26 -8.63 5.26
C TYR A 114 -11.52 -7.26 5.89
N VAL A 115 -10.49 -6.74 6.55
CA VAL A 115 -10.33 -5.30 6.77
C VAL A 115 -9.62 -4.73 5.56
N LYS A 116 -10.23 -3.74 4.91
CA LYS A 116 -9.69 -3.07 3.73
C LYS A 116 -9.50 -1.59 3.98
N LEU A 117 -8.31 -1.11 3.67
CA LEU A 117 -7.88 0.28 3.87
C LEU A 117 -7.58 0.89 2.50
N LEU A 118 -8.33 1.92 2.11
CA LEU A 118 -8.05 2.70 0.90
C LEU A 118 -7.15 3.88 1.26
N TYR A 119 -6.01 3.99 0.60
CA TYR A 119 -5.13 5.15 0.70
C TYR A 119 -5.18 5.97 -0.57
N SER A 120 -5.09 7.30 -0.43
CA SER A 120 -5.09 8.26 -1.54
C SER A 120 -4.05 9.33 -1.27
N TYR A 121 -3.11 9.50 -2.20
CA TYR A 121 -2.02 10.46 -2.09
C TYR A 121 -2.01 11.41 -3.28
N PRO A 122 -2.08 12.74 -3.06
CA PRO A 122 -2.02 13.71 -4.13
C PRO A 122 -0.70 13.60 -4.90
N LEU A 123 -0.75 13.70 -6.24
CA LEU A 123 0.46 13.56 -7.07
C LEU A 123 1.57 14.54 -6.67
N ASP A 124 1.19 15.78 -6.32
CA ASP A 124 2.13 16.84 -5.95
C ASP A 124 2.75 16.66 -4.57
N ALA A 125 2.22 15.73 -3.76
CA ALA A 125 2.78 15.39 -2.45
C ALA A 125 3.83 14.27 -2.53
N LEU A 126 4.04 13.67 -3.71
CA LEU A 126 4.90 12.49 -3.89
C LEU A 126 6.38 12.84 -4.16
N TYR A 127 6.67 14.12 -4.39
CA TYR A 127 8.03 14.62 -4.63
C TYR A 127 8.13 16.08 -4.19
N ASN A 128 9.35 16.57 -4.02
CA ASN A 128 9.62 17.96 -3.65
C ASN A 128 10.58 18.61 -4.64
N ASP A 129 10.24 19.77 -5.18
CA ASP A 129 11.06 20.46 -6.19
C ASP A 129 12.48 20.78 -5.68
N LYS A 130 12.65 21.11 -4.39
CA LYS A 130 13.99 21.35 -3.82
C LYS A 130 14.82 20.08 -3.77
N GLU A 131 14.19 18.94 -3.48
CA GLU A 131 14.86 17.64 -3.49
C GLU A 131 15.23 17.22 -4.92
N VAL A 132 14.33 17.48 -5.89
CA VAL A 132 14.61 17.26 -7.30
C VAL A 132 15.83 18.07 -7.75
N SER A 133 15.85 19.38 -7.48
CA SER A 133 16.98 20.24 -7.82
C SER A 133 18.28 19.73 -7.19
N ALA A 134 18.27 19.42 -5.89
CA ALA A 134 19.45 18.92 -5.19
C ALA A 134 19.99 17.60 -5.77
N LYS A 135 19.11 16.65 -6.10
CA LYS A 135 19.50 15.37 -6.73
C LYS A 135 20.05 15.59 -8.14
N VAL A 136 19.47 16.50 -8.93
CA VAL A 136 19.95 16.84 -10.28
C VAL A 136 21.31 17.53 -10.24
N ASP A 137 21.53 18.46 -9.31
CA ASP A 137 22.80 19.17 -9.17
C ASP A 137 23.95 18.22 -8.79
N LYS A 138 23.69 17.26 -7.89
CA LYS A 138 24.65 16.19 -7.56
C LYS A 138 25.03 15.33 -8.77
N MET A 139 24.06 14.98 -9.61
CA MET A 139 24.31 14.22 -10.84
C MET A 139 25.20 14.99 -11.82
N ASN A 140 24.95 16.30 -11.96
CA ASN A 140 25.74 17.17 -12.85
C ASN A 140 27.18 17.37 -12.34
N GLN A 141 27.42 17.22 -11.03
CA GLN A 141 28.75 17.30 -10.42
C GLN A 141 29.57 16.00 -10.55
N GLY A 142 29.07 14.98 -11.25
CA GLY A 142 29.82 13.77 -11.58
C GLY A 142 29.85 12.72 -10.46
N ASP A 143 28.99 12.83 -9.45
CA ASP A 143 28.88 11.85 -8.37
C ASP A 143 28.14 10.60 -8.88
N SER A 144 28.90 9.71 -9.54
CA SER A 144 28.42 8.58 -10.35
C SER A 144 27.67 7.49 -9.59
N LYS A 145 27.59 7.57 -8.25
CA LYS A 145 26.84 6.62 -7.41
C LYS A 145 25.33 6.84 -7.41
N GLU A 146 24.85 8.01 -7.83
CA GLU A 146 23.43 8.38 -7.81
C GLU A 146 22.85 8.65 -9.20
N SER A 147 23.43 8.13 -10.29
CA SER A 147 22.74 8.19 -11.58
C SER A 147 21.45 7.37 -11.47
N PRO A 148 20.26 8.00 -11.59
CA PRO A 148 19.02 7.28 -11.48
C PRO A 148 19.00 6.30 -12.64
N GLU A 149 18.67 5.04 -12.38
CA GLU A 149 18.34 4.11 -13.46
C GLU A 149 17.38 4.85 -14.40
N ARG A 150 17.67 4.86 -15.71
CA ARG A 150 16.83 5.56 -16.68
C ARG A 150 15.41 5.07 -16.53
N VAL A 151 14.57 5.83 -15.82
CA VAL A 151 13.17 5.49 -15.65
C VAL A 151 12.53 5.59 -17.02
N LYS A 152 11.95 4.48 -17.48
CA LYS A 152 11.28 4.40 -18.79
C LYS A 152 10.24 5.53 -18.88
N GLY A 153 10.32 6.34 -19.93
CA GLY A 153 9.39 7.44 -20.18
C GLY A 153 9.85 8.82 -19.70
N SER A 154 10.96 8.94 -18.97
CA SER A 154 11.57 10.25 -18.68
C SER A 154 12.29 10.81 -19.92
N LEU A 155 11.89 12.03 -20.33
CA LEU A 155 12.49 12.75 -21.46
C LEU A 155 13.65 13.67 -21.03
N THR A 156 13.76 13.95 -19.73
CA THR A 156 14.77 14.82 -19.13
C THR A 156 15.32 14.20 -17.83
N PRO A 157 16.55 14.55 -17.42
CA PRO A 157 17.11 14.11 -16.13
C PRO A 157 16.21 14.47 -14.94
N GLN A 158 15.65 15.67 -14.94
CA GLN A 158 14.71 16.14 -13.92
C GLN A 158 13.46 15.25 -13.86
N GLY A 159 12.90 14.91 -15.02
CA GLY A 159 11.77 13.98 -15.11
C GLY A 159 12.12 12.60 -14.56
N GLY A 160 13.32 12.11 -14.83
CA GLY A 160 13.81 10.84 -14.27
C GLY A 160 13.88 10.87 -12.73
N VAL A 161 14.44 11.94 -12.17
CA VAL A 161 14.51 12.15 -10.71
C VAL A 161 13.13 12.22 -10.08
N VAL A 162 12.19 12.95 -10.69
CA VAL A 162 10.80 13.02 -10.19
C VAL A 162 10.16 11.64 -10.14
N LEU A 163 10.27 10.84 -11.20
CA LEU A 163 9.67 9.51 -11.23
C LEU A 163 10.32 8.55 -10.22
N GLN A 164 11.63 8.67 -10.01
CA GLN A 164 12.34 7.91 -8.99
C GLN A 164 11.87 8.29 -7.58
N LEU A 165 11.71 9.59 -7.29
CA LEU A 165 11.18 10.07 -6.01
C LEU A 165 9.75 9.58 -5.78
N VAL A 166 8.89 9.63 -6.80
CA VAL A 166 7.52 9.09 -6.72
C VAL A 166 7.54 7.60 -6.38
N LYS A 167 8.42 6.82 -7.03
CA LYS A 167 8.60 5.39 -6.77
C LYS A 167 9.02 5.14 -5.32
N GLU A 168 10.06 5.83 -4.85
CA GLU A 168 10.60 5.73 -3.48
C GLU A 168 9.55 6.13 -2.42
N THR A 169 8.88 7.27 -2.61
CA THR A 169 7.86 7.78 -1.69
C THR A 169 6.69 6.82 -1.56
N ILE A 170 6.15 6.32 -2.68
CA ILE A 170 5.05 5.34 -2.65
C ILE A 170 5.49 4.04 -1.98
N GLN A 171 6.70 3.54 -2.27
CA GLN A 171 7.20 2.32 -1.64
C GLN A 171 7.30 2.48 -0.12
N ASN A 172 7.85 3.59 0.36
CA ASN A 172 8.04 3.86 1.77
C ASN A 172 6.72 4.02 2.51
N ILE A 173 5.80 4.81 1.96
CA ILE A 173 4.46 4.99 2.51
C ILE A 173 3.71 3.66 2.56
N ALA A 174 3.72 2.88 1.48
CA ALA A 174 3.04 1.60 1.45
C ALA A 174 3.65 0.60 2.45
N ARG A 175 4.98 0.61 2.62
CA ARG A 175 5.68 -0.20 3.64
C ARG A 175 5.28 0.21 5.06
N GLU A 176 5.25 1.50 5.35
CA GLU A 176 4.81 2.02 6.64
C GLU A 176 3.35 1.60 6.92
N ASN A 177 2.46 1.78 5.95
CA ASN A 177 1.04 1.47 6.10
C ASN A 177 0.79 -0.04 6.33
N ILE A 178 1.51 -0.93 5.63
CA ILE A 178 1.36 -2.38 5.86
C ILE A 178 1.93 -2.80 7.21
N GLU A 179 3.06 -2.23 7.64
CA GLU A 179 3.63 -2.50 8.96
C GLU A 179 2.71 -2.00 10.08
N GLN A 180 2.08 -0.84 9.91
CA GLN A 180 1.07 -0.32 10.84
C GLN A 180 -0.16 -1.24 10.91
N LEU A 181 -0.63 -1.78 9.78
CA LEU A 181 -1.73 -2.75 9.78
C LEU A 181 -1.32 -4.07 10.46
N ILE A 182 -0.12 -4.58 10.22
CA ILE A 182 0.40 -5.77 10.90
C ILE A 182 0.44 -5.54 12.42
N ASN A 183 0.94 -4.39 12.86
CA ASN A 183 1.01 -4.03 14.27
C ASN A 183 -0.38 -3.87 14.89
N ALA A 184 -1.33 -3.26 14.17
CA ALA A 184 -2.72 -3.16 14.63
C ALA A 184 -3.35 -4.55 14.81
N ASN A 185 -3.17 -5.46 13.85
CA ASN A 185 -3.65 -6.84 13.98
C ASN A 185 -3.03 -7.56 15.18
N LYS A 186 -1.72 -7.39 15.40
CA LYS A 186 -1.02 -7.95 16.57
C LYS A 186 -1.59 -7.41 17.88
N GLN A 187 -1.83 -6.11 17.97
CA GLN A 187 -2.38 -5.47 19.15
C GLN A 187 -3.81 -5.96 19.45
N VAL A 188 -4.70 -5.96 18.45
CA VAL A 188 -6.08 -6.40 18.63
C VAL A 188 -6.14 -7.87 19.02
N LYS A 189 -5.30 -8.72 18.41
CA LYS A 189 -5.18 -10.13 18.81
C LYS A 189 -4.80 -10.28 20.29
N ALA A 190 -3.78 -9.55 20.74
CA ALA A 190 -3.37 -9.57 22.15
C ALA A 190 -4.47 -9.07 23.10
N GLU A 191 -5.17 -7.99 22.75
CA GLU A 191 -6.28 -7.44 23.55
C GLU A 191 -7.49 -8.38 23.62
N MET A 192 -7.74 -9.15 22.56
CA MET A 192 -8.79 -10.16 22.49
C MET A 192 -8.36 -11.54 23.02
N GLY A 193 -7.10 -11.70 23.43
CA GLY A 193 -6.57 -12.96 23.96
C GLY A 193 -6.47 -14.10 22.93
N ILE A 194 -6.19 -13.77 21.66
CA ILE A 194 -6.09 -14.72 20.52
C ILE A 194 -4.75 -14.65 19.78
#